data_AF-A0A1L8CN20-F1
#
_entry.id   AF-A0A1L8CN20-F1
#
_cell.length_a   1.000
_cell.length_b   1.000
_cell.length_c   1.000
_cell.angle_alpha   90.00
_cell.angle_beta   90.00
_cell.angle_gamma   90.00
#
_symmetry.space_group_name_H-M   'P 1'
#
loop_
_entity.id
_entity.type
_entity.pdbx_description
1 polymer ?
#
loop_
_entity_poly.entity_id
_entity_poly.type
_entity_poly.pdbx_seq_one_letter_code
_entity_poly.pdbx_strand_id
1 'polypeptide(L)'
;MNKPMTLLIALVMSAGMMSSASFAGSHNPCNPCAMKNPCSMNPCSKNPCAMKKSVNPCGMNPCAMKKPANPCAKNPCGMTSNPCAMNPCAANKTTPIRKPAFKSFKEAVTLGKKMWSDESLGTSGMACLSCHSDHELLNLGKNQNYPHFVKMVGDVVTLDQMINYCMVNPMKGKQFEQNSKELTAMAAYFRAYRMEYLQAHRK
;
A
#
# COMPACT_ATOMS: atom_id res chain seq x y z
N MET A 1 20.16 -37.96 -51.50
CA MET A 1 20.21 -37.02 -50.36
C MET A 1 18.78 -36.65 -49.99
N ASN A 2 18.52 -36.42 -48.71
CA ASN A 2 17.36 -36.92 -47.96
C ASN A 2 15.99 -36.24 -48.21
N LYS A 3 14.93 -37.04 -48.02
CA LYS A 3 13.51 -36.85 -48.34
C LYS A 3 12.75 -35.89 -47.40
N PRO A 4 11.59 -35.34 -47.82
CA PRO A 4 10.62 -34.68 -46.92
C PRO A 4 9.79 -35.71 -46.15
N MET A 5 9.64 -35.53 -44.83
CA MET A 5 8.90 -36.45 -43.96
C MET A 5 7.53 -35.87 -43.58
N THR A 6 6.52 -36.65 -43.96
CA THR A 6 5.08 -36.50 -43.78
C THR A 6 4.66 -36.85 -42.35
N LEU A 7 3.74 -36.03 -41.78
CA LEU A 7 2.60 -36.38 -40.91
C LEU A 7 2.82 -37.24 -39.65
N LEU A 8 2.43 -36.70 -38.47
CA LEU A 8 1.60 -37.44 -37.51
C LEU A 8 0.95 -36.51 -36.47
N ILE A 9 -0.38 -36.51 -36.52
CA ILE A 9 -1.32 -36.00 -35.53
C ILE A 9 -1.32 -36.96 -34.34
N ALA A 10 -1.19 -36.45 -33.11
CA ALA A 10 -1.53 -37.18 -31.90
C ALA A 10 -2.18 -36.24 -30.88
N LEU A 11 -3.50 -36.15 -30.99
CA LEU A 11 -4.42 -35.62 -29.99
C LEU A 11 -4.48 -36.62 -28.83
N VAL A 12 -3.95 -36.28 -27.66
CA VAL A 12 -4.20 -37.02 -26.41
C VAL A 12 -4.83 -36.08 -25.40
N MET A 13 -6.16 -36.07 -25.40
CA MET A 13 -6.94 -35.56 -24.27
C MET A 13 -6.78 -36.53 -23.10
N SER A 14 -6.22 -36.02 -21.99
CA SER A 14 -6.27 -36.70 -20.70
C SER A 14 -7.08 -35.81 -19.75
N ALA A 15 -8.38 -36.11 -19.66
CA ALA A 15 -9.23 -35.65 -18.58
C ALA A 15 -8.92 -36.49 -17.33
N GLY A 16 -8.66 -35.85 -16.18
CA GLY A 16 -8.26 -36.57 -14.98
C GLY A 16 -8.14 -35.70 -13.73
N MET A 17 -9.30 -35.31 -13.21
CA MET A 17 -9.61 -35.16 -11.77
C MET A 17 -8.92 -34.05 -10.95
N MET A 18 -9.78 -33.10 -10.59
CA MET A 18 -9.60 -32.08 -9.57
C MET A 18 -9.29 -32.70 -8.20
N SER A 19 -8.21 -32.26 -7.56
CA SER A 19 -8.02 -32.33 -6.11
C SER A 19 -7.82 -30.91 -5.60
N SER A 20 -8.91 -30.29 -5.15
CA SER A 20 -8.89 -29.03 -4.42
C SER A 20 -8.37 -29.28 -2.99
N ALA A 21 -7.07 -29.11 -2.79
CA ALA A 21 -6.53 -28.91 -1.45
C ALA A 21 -6.98 -27.53 -0.95
N SER A 22 -7.92 -27.53 -0.01
CA SER A 22 -8.32 -26.35 0.74
C SER A 22 -7.10 -25.82 1.50
N PHE A 23 -6.53 -24.70 1.05
CA PHE A 23 -5.65 -23.90 1.88
C PHE A 23 -6.48 -23.26 3.00
N ALA A 24 -6.34 -23.81 4.20
CA ALA A 24 -6.81 -23.19 5.42
C ALA A 24 -6.19 -21.79 5.55
N GLY A 25 -7.04 -20.81 5.84
CA GLY A 25 -6.69 -19.40 5.90
C GLY A 25 -5.55 -19.11 6.88
N SER A 26 -4.51 -18.47 6.37
CA SER A 26 -3.54 -17.74 7.18
C SER A 26 -4.27 -16.57 7.85
N HIS A 27 -4.44 -16.64 9.18
CA HIS A 27 -4.96 -15.53 9.96
C HIS A 27 -3.92 -14.41 9.98
N ASN A 28 -4.20 -13.33 9.26
CA ASN A 28 -3.40 -12.10 9.28
C ASN A 28 -3.64 -11.37 10.62
N PRO A 29 -2.64 -11.23 11.52
CA PRO A 29 -2.81 -10.69 12.87
C PRO A 29 -3.07 -9.16 12.91
N CYS A 30 -3.24 -8.51 11.76
CA CYS A 30 -3.30 -7.06 11.64
C CYS A 30 -4.65 -6.51 11.12
N ASN A 31 -5.77 -7.25 11.25
CA ASN A 31 -7.10 -6.70 10.93
C ASN A 31 -7.93 -6.44 12.20
N PRO A 32 -7.96 -5.20 12.72
CA PRO A 32 -8.69 -4.87 13.96
C PRO A 32 -10.22 -4.96 13.79
N CYS A 33 -10.73 -5.09 12.57
CA CYS A 33 -12.16 -5.15 12.29
C CYS A 33 -12.75 -6.57 12.30
N ALA A 34 -11.94 -7.62 12.48
CA ALA A 34 -12.40 -9.01 12.57
C ALA A 34 -12.56 -9.52 14.02
N MET A 35 -12.18 -8.71 15.03
CA MET A 35 -12.39 -9.05 16.43
C MET A 35 -13.86 -8.83 16.79
N LYS A 36 -14.57 -9.91 17.10
CA LYS A 36 -15.92 -9.83 17.69
C LYS A 36 -15.88 -8.93 18.93
N ASN A 37 -16.89 -8.08 19.06
CA ASN A 37 -17.05 -7.07 20.10
C ASN A 37 -16.63 -7.60 21.50
N PRO A 38 -15.59 -7.03 22.15
CA PRO A 38 -15.11 -7.50 23.44
C PRO A 38 -16.17 -7.36 24.56
N CYS A 39 -17.22 -6.55 24.34
CA CYS A 39 -18.35 -6.43 25.27
C CYS A 39 -19.31 -7.65 25.25
N SER A 40 -19.14 -8.61 24.33
CA SER A 40 -19.97 -9.83 24.29
C SER A 40 -19.39 -10.99 25.11
N MET A 41 -18.23 -10.81 25.75
CA MET A 41 -17.67 -11.78 26.69
C MET A 41 -18.05 -11.36 28.11
N ASN A 42 -19.13 -11.95 28.65
CA ASN A 42 -19.45 -11.80 30.07
C ASN A 42 -18.72 -12.88 30.89
N PRO A 43 -17.63 -12.56 31.60
CA PRO A 43 -16.86 -13.53 32.37
C PRO A 43 -17.65 -14.10 33.57
N CYS A 44 -18.76 -13.47 33.96
CA CYS A 44 -19.63 -13.93 35.05
C CYS A 44 -20.54 -15.11 34.68
N SER A 45 -20.52 -15.55 33.42
CA SER A 45 -21.32 -16.71 32.96
C SER A 45 -20.66 -18.07 33.27
N LYS A 46 -19.45 -18.10 33.83
CA LYS A 46 -18.77 -19.33 34.24
C LYS A 46 -18.80 -19.48 35.77
N ASN A 47 -19.73 -20.33 36.24
CA ASN A 47 -19.81 -20.72 37.64
C ASN A 47 -18.61 -21.64 38.00
N PRO A 48 -17.71 -21.24 38.93
CA PRO A 48 -16.55 -22.06 39.28
C PRO A 48 -16.93 -23.35 40.02
N CYS A 49 -18.15 -23.45 40.54
CA CYS A 49 -18.63 -24.58 41.34
C CYS A 49 -19.04 -25.82 40.51
N ALA A 50 -18.90 -25.79 39.17
CA ALA A 50 -19.20 -26.93 38.29
C ALA A 50 -17.99 -27.85 38.04
N MET A 51 -16.81 -27.57 38.62
CA MET A 51 -15.65 -28.44 38.51
C MET A 51 -15.77 -29.67 39.43
N LYS A 52 -16.31 -30.77 38.89
CA LYS A 52 -16.12 -32.11 39.45
C LYS A 52 -14.66 -32.53 39.31
N LYS A 53 -13.83 -32.16 40.28
CA LYS A 53 -12.67 -32.93 40.76
C LYS A 53 -12.24 -32.33 42.09
N SER A 54 -12.50 -33.07 43.16
CA SER A 54 -12.12 -32.75 44.53
C SER A 54 -10.60 -32.73 44.67
N VAL A 55 -10.02 -31.54 44.78
CA VAL A 55 -8.69 -31.39 45.38
C VAL A 55 -8.92 -31.09 46.87
N ASN A 56 -8.28 -31.86 47.75
CA ASN A 56 -8.43 -31.74 49.20
C ASN A 56 -8.05 -30.32 49.67
N PRO A 57 -8.98 -29.55 50.26
CA PRO A 57 -8.77 -28.15 50.61
C PRO A 57 -7.90 -27.94 51.87
N CYS A 58 -7.55 -28.99 52.62
CA CYS A 58 -6.77 -28.84 53.87
C CYS A 58 -5.26 -28.61 53.65
N GLY A 59 -4.76 -28.68 52.41
CA GLY A 59 -3.36 -28.41 52.07
C GLY A 59 -3.08 -27.00 51.53
N MET A 60 -4.11 -26.18 51.32
CA MET A 60 -3.95 -24.82 50.76
C MET A 60 -4.39 -23.78 51.78
N ASN A 61 -3.41 -23.10 52.39
CA ASN A 61 -3.64 -21.93 53.24
C ASN A 61 -4.17 -20.76 52.36
N PRO A 62 -5.46 -20.38 52.45
CA PRO A 62 -6.04 -19.33 51.61
C PRO A 62 -5.62 -17.92 52.05
N CYS A 63 -5.00 -17.78 53.22
CA CYS A 63 -4.63 -16.49 53.81
C CYS A 63 -3.24 -15.99 53.36
N ALA A 64 -2.47 -16.80 52.62
CA ALA A 64 -1.14 -16.43 52.11
C ALA A 64 -1.15 -15.94 50.65
N MET A 65 -2.28 -16.01 49.95
CA MET A 65 -2.39 -15.51 48.57
C MET A 65 -2.70 -14.00 48.61
N LYS A 66 -1.75 -13.17 48.18
CA LYS A 66 -2.02 -11.75 47.90
C LYS A 66 -3.24 -11.67 46.98
N LYS A 67 -4.24 -10.88 47.41
CA LYS A 67 -5.56 -10.75 46.79
C LYS A 67 -5.43 -10.80 45.25
N PRO A 68 -6.10 -11.74 44.55
CA PRO A 68 -6.16 -11.69 43.10
C PRO A 68 -6.80 -10.35 42.73
N ALA A 69 -6.08 -9.54 41.95
CA ALA A 69 -6.57 -8.25 41.53
C ALA A 69 -7.92 -8.44 40.84
N ASN A 70 -8.98 -7.88 41.44
CA ASN A 70 -10.31 -7.90 40.86
C ASN A 70 -10.24 -7.20 39.48
N PRO A 71 -10.58 -7.86 38.37
CA PRO A 71 -10.58 -7.22 37.06
C PRO A 71 -11.54 -6.02 36.99
N CYS A 72 -12.55 -5.96 37.86
CA CYS A 72 -13.47 -4.81 37.99
C CYS A 72 -12.87 -3.63 38.78
N ALA A 73 -11.72 -3.78 39.45
CA ALA A 73 -11.00 -2.65 40.07
C ALA A 73 -10.29 -1.77 39.02
N LYS A 74 -10.18 -2.24 37.78
CA LYS A 74 -9.76 -1.42 36.63
C LYS A 74 -11.00 -0.85 35.95
N ASN A 75 -11.63 0.13 36.60
CA ASN A 75 -12.71 0.90 36.01
C ASN A 75 -12.18 1.69 34.79
N PRO A 76 -12.69 1.48 33.56
CA PRO A 76 -12.30 2.27 32.39
C PRO A 76 -12.59 3.76 32.55
N CYS A 77 -13.58 4.11 33.39
CA CYS A 77 -13.96 5.48 33.70
C CYS A 77 -13.05 6.14 34.76
N GLY A 78 -12.06 5.42 35.32
CA GLY A 78 -11.05 5.94 36.23
C GLY A 78 -9.74 6.36 35.56
N MET A 79 -9.62 6.20 34.22
CA MET A 79 -8.50 6.76 33.47
C MET A 79 -8.62 8.28 33.43
N THR A 80 -7.77 8.98 34.18
CA THR A 80 -7.63 10.44 34.13
C THR A 80 -7.02 10.93 32.81
N SER A 81 -6.46 10.02 32.01
CA SER A 81 -5.98 10.29 30.67
C SER A 81 -7.09 10.08 29.63
N ASN A 82 -7.49 11.16 28.97
CA ASN A 82 -8.37 11.10 27.80
C ASN A 82 -7.73 10.20 26.73
N PRO A 83 -8.40 9.15 26.24
CA PRO A 83 -7.87 8.29 25.17
C PRO A 83 -7.58 9.07 23.87
N CYS A 84 -8.20 10.23 23.65
CA CYS A 84 -7.88 11.12 22.53
C CYS A 84 -6.60 11.95 22.76
N ALA A 85 -6.09 12.03 24.00
CA ALA A 85 -4.81 12.68 24.33
C ALA A 85 -3.61 11.74 24.12
N MET A 86 -3.85 10.44 23.91
CA MET A 86 -2.84 9.49 23.46
C MET A 86 -2.68 9.63 21.94
N ASN A 87 -1.90 10.62 21.48
CA ASN A 87 -1.54 10.72 20.07
C ASN A 87 -0.25 9.91 19.80
N PRO A 88 -0.34 8.69 19.23
CA PRO A 88 0.85 7.90 18.91
C PRO A 88 1.75 8.58 17.86
N CYS A 89 1.25 9.57 17.11
CA CYS A 89 2.02 10.38 16.17
C CYS A 89 2.84 11.49 16.84
N ALA A 90 2.64 11.76 18.14
CA ALA A 90 3.42 12.74 18.91
C ALA A 90 4.76 12.18 19.42
N ALA A 91 4.99 10.86 19.29
CA ALA A 91 6.26 10.23 19.60
C ALA A 91 7.33 10.70 18.60
N ASN A 92 8.14 11.65 19.09
CA ASN A 92 8.88 12.62 18.29
C ASN A 92 10.20 12.08 17.70
N LYS A 93 10.12 11.13 16.76
CA LYS A 93 11.18 10.86 15.78
C LYS A 93 10.58 10.32 14.49
N THR A 94 10.47 11.18 13.49
CA THR A 94 10.05 10.78 12.14
C THR A 94 11.26 10.29 11.34
N THR A 95 11.12 9.14 10.68
CA THR A 95 12.11 8.66 9.73
C THR A 95 11.90 9.40 8.40
N PRO A 96 12.89 10.15 7.89
CA PRO A 96 12.73 10.86 6.62
C PRO A 96 12.66 9.89 5.45
N ILE A 97 11.80 10.20 4.48
CA ILE A 97 11.62 9.40 3.24
C ILE A 97 12.92 9.32 2.43
N ARG A 98 13.74 10.38 2.46
CA ARG A 98 15.02 10.49 1.76
C ARG A 98 15.93 11.56 2.36
N LYS A 99 17.23 11.49 2.02
CA LYS A 99 18.22 12.56 2.27
C LYS A 99 19.04 12.78 0.98
N PRO A 100 19.16 14.02 0.45
CA PRO A 100 18.53 15.25 0.94
C PRO A 100 17.03 15.34 0.59
N ALA A 101 16.26 16.02 1.45
CA ALA A 101 14.85 16.32 1.20
C ALA A 101 14.69 17.55 0.27
N PHE A 102 13.50 17.73 -0.30
CA PHE A 102 13.13 19.02 -0.89
C PHE A 102 12.71 19.98 0.22
N LYS A 103 13.07 21.25 0.09
CA LYS A 103 12.69 22.33 1.00
C LYS A 103 11.30 22.89 0.69
N SER A 104 10.83 22.76 -0.55
CA SER A 104 9.51 23.23 -0.99
C SER A 104 8.98 22.48 -2.20
N PHE A 105 7.68 22.58 -2.45
CA PHE A 105 7.05 22.10 -3.68
C PHE A 105 7.66 22.76 -4.93
N LYS A 106 7.95 24.07 -4.87
CA LYS A 106 8.58 24.81 -5.97
C LYS A 106 9.94 24.24 -6.36
N GLU A 107 10.77 23.83 -5.38
CA GLU A 107 12.05 23.19 -5.65
C GLU A 107 11.88 21.87 -6.42
N ALA A 108 10.91 21.04 -6.02
CA ALA A 108 10.61 19.79 -6.71
C ALA A 108 10.11 20.03 -8.14
N VAL A 109 9.23 21.02 -8.34
CA VAL A 109 8.72 21.44 -9.65
C VAL A 109 9.85 21.93 -10.55
N THR A 110 10.79 22.74 -10.03
CA THR A 110 11.93 23.24 -10.81
C THR A 110 12.80 22.09 -11.30
N LEU A 111 13.10 21.11 -10.44
CA LEU A 111 13.85 19.93 -10.85
C LEU A 111 13.07 19.10 -11.89
N GLY A 112 11.78 18.85 -11.66
CA GLY A 112 10.95 18.07 -12.59
C GLY A 112 10.82 18.73 -13.95
N LYS A 113 10.66 20.06 -14.00
CA LYS A 113 10.63 20.83 -15.25
C LYS A 113 11.93 20.69 -16.03
N LYS A 114 13.09 20.73 -15.36
CA LYS A 114 14.40 20.51 -15.99
C LYS A 114 14.49 19.11 -16.60
N MET A 115 14.04 18.11 -15.85
CA MET A 115 14.08 16.70 -16.28
C MET A 115 13.11 16.39 -17.42
N TRP A 116 12.00 17.14 -17.55
CA TRP A 116 10.97 16.87 -18.56
C TRP A 116 11.50 16.89 -20.01
N SER A 117 12.49 17.73 -20.28
CA SER A 117 13.14 17.87 -21.59
C SER A 117 14.56 17.29 -21.61
N ASP A 118 14.94 16.48 -20.62
CA ASP A 118 16.28 15.93 -20.51
C ASP A 118 16.39 14.59 -21.26
N GLU A 119 17.00 14.64 -22.44
CA GLU A 119 17.22 13.47 -23.31
C GLU A 119 18.28 12.50 -22.74
N SER A 120 19.06 12.93 -21.74
CA SER A 120 20.10 12.10 -21.11
C SER A 120 19.56 11.15 -20.02
N LEU A 121 18.27 11.25 -19.68
CA LEU A 121 17.61 10.37 -18.71
C LEU A 121 17.49 8.92 -19.18
N GLY A 122 17.55 8.71 -20.50
CA GLY A 122 17.51 7.40 -21.13
C GLY A 122 18.62 7.25 -22.17
N THR A 123 18.59 6.14 -22.90
CA THR A 123 19.56 5.87 -23.97
C THR A 123 18.98 5.99 -25.37
N SER A 124 17.67 6.30 -25.49
CA SER A 124 17.01 6.43 -26.79
C SER A 124 17.12 7.83 -27.40
N GLY A 125 17.66 8.81 -26.67
CA GLY A 125 17.64 10.24 -27.05
C GLY A 125 16.26 10.88 -26.99
N MET A 126 15.26 10.22 -26.38
CA MET A 126 13.93 10.80 -26.16
C MET A 126 13.82 11.33 -24.73
N ALA A 127 13.08 12.42 -24.57
CA ALA A 127 12.65 12.96 -23.29
C ALA A 127 11.12 12.87 -23.14
N CYS A 128 10.59 13.21 -21.97
CA CYS A 128 9.14 13.28 -21.77
C CYS A 128 8.49 14.25 -22.77
N LEU A 129 9.15 15.38 -23.03
CA LEU A 129 8.73 16.39 -24.00
C LEU A 129 8.62 15.85 -25.44
N SER A 130 9.36 14.80 -25.80
CA SER A 130 9.31 14.22 -27.15
C SER A 130 7.92 13.67 -27.50
N CYS A 131 7.13 13.27 -26.49
CA CYS A 131 5.74 12.82 -26.68
C CYS A 131 4.71 13.74 -25.99
N HIS A 132 5.13 14.54 -25.01
CA HIS A 132 4.27 15.45 -24.26
C HIS A 132 4.75 16.89 -24.42
N SER A 133 4.78 17.34 -25.69
CA SER A 133 5.16 18.70 -26.09
C SER A 133 4.11 19.76 -25.73
N ASP A 134 2.87 19.35 -25.51
CA ASP A 134 1.77 20.21 -25.08
C ASP A 134 0.76 19.47 -24.18
N HIS A 135 -0.05 20.24 -23.45
CA HIS A 135 -1.06 19.83 -22.49
C HIS A 135 -2.12 18.90 -23.08
N GLU A 136 -2.47 19.07 -24.36
CA GLU A 136 -3.49 18.27 -25.03
C GLU A 136 -3.09 16.79 -25.13
N LEU A 137 -1.80 16.51 -25.34
CA LEU A 137 -1.25 15.16 -25.44
C LEU A 137 -1.27 14.40 -24.10
N LEU A 138 -1.53 15.11 -23.01
CA LEU A 138 -1.73 14.55 -21.67
C LEU A 138 -3.21 14.36 -21.31
N ASN A 139 -4.14 14.62 -22.23
CA ASN A 139 -5.60 14.49 -22.01
C ASN A 139 -6.11 15.27 -20.77
N LEU A 140 -5.48 16.39 -20.42
CA LEU A 140 -5.77 17.12 -19.18
C LEU A 140 -7.22 17.66 -19.12
N GLY A 141 -7.82 17.95 -20.28
CA GLY A 141 -9.21 18.39 -20.40
C GLY A 141 -10.26 17.38 -19.95
N LYS A 142 -9.93 16.08 -19.87
CA LYS A 142 -10.84 15.05 -19.33
C LYS A 142 -10.98 15.12 -17.80
N ASN A 143 -10.17 15.96 -17.15
CA ASN A 143 -10.14 16.14 -15.70
C ASN A 143 -9.96 14.83 -14.90
N GLN A 144 -9.28 13.85 -15.49
CA GLN A 144 -8.99 12.58 -14.83
C GLN A 144 -7.79 12.73 -13.89
N ASN A 145 -7.93 12.27 -12.65
CA ASN A 145 -6.83 12.19 -11.68
C ASN A 145 -6.21 10.78 -11.73
N TYR A 146 -4.95 10.65 -11.34
CA TYR A 146 -4.39 9.32 -11.03
C TYR A 146 -4.90 8.82 -9.67
N PRO A 147 -5.09 7.50 -9.48
CA PRO A 147 -4.95 6.46 -10.48
C PRO A 147 -6.11 6.43 -11.49
N HIS A 148 -5.83 6.08 -12.73
CA HIS A 148 -6.85 5.87 -13.77
C HIS A 148 -6.33 4.94 -14.87
N PHE A 149 -7.24 4.46 -15.71
CA PHE A 149 -6.91 3.59 -16.84
C PHE A 149 -6.19 4.37 -17.96
N VAL A 150 -4.98 3.94 -18.31
CA VAL A 150 -4.20 4.54 -19.40
C VAL A 150 -4.14 3.56 -20.57
N LYS A 151 -4.75 3.93 -21.70
CA LYS A 151 -4.86 3.07 -22.89
C LYS A 151 -3.50 2.58 -23.42
N MET A 152 -2.46 3.40 -23.35
CA MET A 152 -1.11 3.02 -23.79
C MET A 152 -0.52 1.88 -22.95
N VAL A 153 -0.84 1.84 -21.65
CA VAL A 153 -0.39 0.79 -20.73
C VAL A 153 -1.35 -0.41 -20.77
N GLY A 154 -2.65 -0.16 -21.00
CA GLY A 154 -3.69 -1.18 -20.94
C GLY A 154 -4.11 -1.53 -19.50
N ASP A 155 -3.86 -0.65 -18.53
CA ASP A 155 -4.12 -0.88 -17.11
C ASP A 155 -4.46 0.42 -16.35
N VAL A 156 -5.01 0.28 -15.14
CA VAL A 156 -5.13 1.36 -14.15
C VAL A 156 -3.79 1.56 -13.47
N VAL A 157 -3.18 2.72 -13.68
CA VAL A 157 -1.85 3.05 -13.13
C VAL A 157 -1.91 4.25 -12.21
N THR A 158 -0.96 4.34 -11.28
CA THR A 158 -0.62 5.56 -10.55
C THR A 158 0.25 6.48 -11.41
N LEU A 159 0.42 7.74 -10.99
CA LEU A 159 1.31 8.68 -11.68
C LEU A 159 2.75 8.16 -11.72
N ASP A 160 3.23 7.62 -10.61
CA ASP A 160 4.60 7.10 -10.50
C ASP A 160 4.84 5.90 -11.42
N GLN A 161 3.85 5.01 -11.53
CA GLN A 161 3.89 3.90 -12.47
C GLN A 161 3.90 4.39 -13.93
N MET A 162 3.12 5.41 -14.27
CA MET A 162 3.13 5.99 -15.61
C MET A 162 4.46 6.66 -15.95
N ILE A 163 5.05 7.41 -15.01
CA ILE A 163 6.38 8.02 -15.17
C ILE A 163 7.41 6.94 -15.46
N ASN A 164 7.42 5.87 -14.67
CA ASN A 164 8.36 4.76 -14.83
C ASN A 164 8.11 3.93 -16.10
N TYR A 165 6.86 3.81 -16.54
CA TYR A 165 6.53 3.22 -17.83
C TYR A 165 7.20 4.01 -18.97
N CYS A 166 7.15 5.34 -18.93
CA CYS A 166 7.82 6.20 -19.91
C CYS A 166 9.36 6.09 -19.84
N MET A 167 9.92 5.99 -18.64
CA MET A 167 11.37 5.81 -18.47
C MET A 167 11.86 4.51 -19.13
N VAL A 168 11.16 3.40 -18.92
CA VAL A 168 11.61 2.08 -19.38
C VAL A 168 11.27 1.84 -20.86
N ASN A 169 10.06 2.20 -21.31
CA ASN A 169 9.56 1.76 -22.61
C ASN A 169 10.03 2.63 -23.78
N PRO A 170 9.65 3.91 -23.88
CA PRO A 170 10.18 4.78 -24.92
C PRO A 170 11.63 5.17 -24.62
N MET A 171 11.95 5.67 -23.42
CA MET A 171 13.26 6.30 -23.16
C MET A 171 14.43 5.30 -23.02
N LYS A 172 14.14 4.01 -22.84
CA LYS A 172 15.14 2.94 -22.58
C LYS A 172 16.06 3.27 -21.39
N GLY A 173 15.54 4.03 -20.44
CA GLY A 173 16.22 4.40 -19.20
C GLY A 173 15.96 3.42 -18.07
N LYS A 174 16.44 3.78 -16.88
CA LYS A 174 16.17 3.03 -15.65
C LYS A 174 14.91 3.56 -14.97
N GLN A 175 14.22 2.65 -14.29
CA GLN A 175 13.14 3.01 -13.39
C GLN A 175 13.66 3.93 -12.28
N PHE A 176 12.91 4.97 -11.93
CA PHE A 176 13.19 5.76 -10.73
C PHE A 176 12.79 4.98 -9.48
N GLU A 177 13.62 5.07 -8.44
CA GLU A 177 13.31 4.49 -7.13
C GLU A 177 12.08 5.16 -6.51
N GLN A 178 11.27 4.39 -5.80
CA GLN A 178 9.97 4.81 -5.25
C GLN A 178 10.04 6.09 -4.39
N ASN A 179 11.14 6.29 -3.65
CA ASN A 179 11.34 7.45 -2.77
C ASN A 179 12.38 8.45 -3.30
N SER A 180 12.81 8.29 -4.55
CA SER A 180 13.82 9.15 -5.21
C SER A 180 13.39 10.61 -5.33
N LYS A 181 14.37 11.52 -5.40
CA LYS A 181 14.08 12.94 -5.66
C LYS A 181 13.50 13.12 -7.06
N GLU A 182 13.99 12.34 -8.00
CA GLU A 182 13.66 12.31 -9.42
C GLU A 182 12.17 12.00 -9.63
N LEU A 183 11.68 10.90 -9.06
CA LEU A 183 10.28 10.52 -9.17
C LEU A 183 9.35 11.56 -8.55
N THR A 184 9.67 12.05 -7.35
CA THR A 184 8.87 13.10 -6.71
C THR A 184 8.91 14.42 -7.49
N ALA A 185 10.06 14.79 -8.06
CA ALA A 185 10.20 15.99 -8.87
C ALA A 185 9.33 15.91 -10.14
N MET A 186 9.36 14.78 -10.82
CA MET A 186 8.56 14.52 -12.01
C MET A 186 7.05 14.58 -11.70
N ALA A 187 6.62 13.92 -10.61
CA ALA A 187 5.24 13.98 -10.15
C ALA A 187 4.81 15.39 -9.74
N ALA A 188 5.69 16.14 -9.06
CA ALA A 188 5.43 17.53 -8.67
C ALA A 188 5.27 18.44 -9.89
N TYR A 189 6.14 18.30 -10.89
CA TYR A 189 6.04 19.05 -12.13
C TYR A 189 4.76 18.73 -12.91
N PHE A 190 4.43 17.44 -13.09
CA PHE A 190 3.16 17.05 -13.72
C PHE A 190 1.95 17.69 -13.03
N ARG A 191 1.92 17.69 -11.69
CA ARG A 191 0.85 18.37 -10.93
C ARG A 191 0.82 19.87 -11.24
N ALA A 192 1.96 20.54 -11.20
CA ALA A 192 2.02 21.99 -11.48
C ALA A 192 1.55 22.30 -12.91
N TYR A 193 2.04 21.55 -13.90
CA TYR A 193 1.68 21.69 -15.31
C TYR A 193 0.18 21.48 -15.54
N ARG A 194 -0.40 20.45 -14.91
CA ARG A 194 -1.86 20.25 -14.96
C ARG A 194 -2.63 21.38 -14.32
N MET A 195 -2.20 21.90 -13.18
CA MET A 195 -2.92 22.98 -12.49
C MET A 195 -2.87 24.28 -13.30
N GLU A 196 -1.76 24.56 -13.98
CA GLU A 196 -1.64 25.69 -14.91
C GLU A 196 -2.68 25.58 -16.03
N TYR A 197 -2.77 24.43 -16.70
CA TYR A 197 -3.79 24.16 -17.70
C TYR A 197 -5.22 24.38 -17.17
N LEU A 198 -5.56 23.77 -16.03
CA LEU A 198 -6.90 23.87 -15.45
C LEU A 198 -7.26 25.29 -15.03
N GLN A 199 -6.29 26.10 -14.60
CA GLN A 199 -6.52 27.51 -14.27
C GLN A 199 -6.79 28.33 -15.53
N ALA A 200 -6.01 28.12 -16.59
CA ALA A 200 -6.19 28.80 -17.87
C ALA A 200 -7.52 28.45 -18.55
N HIS A 201 -8.07 27.27 -18.27
CA HIS A 201 -9.31 26.75 -18.87
C HIS A 201 -10.48 26.70 -17.88
N ARG A 202 -10.37 27.42 -16.75
CA ARG A 202 -11.48 27.57 -15.80
C ARG A 202 -12.50 28.53 -16.43
N LYS A 203 -13.69 28.02 -16.75
CA LYS A 203 -14.86 28.84 -17.08
C LYS A 203 -15.46 29.44 -15.81
#